data_AF-A0A2N2FS71-F1
#
_entry.id   AF-A0A2N2FS71-F1
#
_cell.length_a   1.000
_cell.length_b   1.000
_cell.length_c   1.000
_cell.angle_alpha   90.00
_cell.angle_beta   90.00
_cell.angle_gamma   90.00
#
_symmetry.space_group_name_H-M   'P 1'
#
loop_
_entity.id
_entity.type
_entity.pdbx_description
1 polymer ?
#
loop_
_entity_poly.entity_id
_entity_poly.type
_entity_poly.pdbx_seq_one_letter_code
_entity_poly.pdbx_strand_id
1 'polypeptide(L)' 'MLCENCTGKAALVLDGQATPATFKELTGLSRKYIIPLMEYFDTSKLTVRVGDHRVLREKL' A
#
# COMPACT_ATOMS: atom_id res chain seq x y z
N MET A 1 -19.04 5.28 15.05
CA MET A 1 -18.42 6.30 14.19
C MET A 1 -17.10 6.72 14.82
N LEU A 2 -16.16 5.79 14.92
CA LEU A 2 -14.77 6.06 15.30
C LEU A 2 -13.95 5.18 14.37
N CYS A 3 -13.33 5.80 13.37
CA CYS A 3 -12.37 5.15 12.51
C CYS A 3 -11.07 5.10 13.32
N GLU A 4 -10.89 4.06 14.14
CA GLU A 4 -9.80 4.00 15.13
C GLU A 4 -8.41 3.75 14.52
N ASN A 5 -8.27 3.58 13.20
CA ASN A 5 -6.97 3.28 12.58
C ASN A 5 -6.68 4.15 11.35
N CYS A 6 -6.85 5.47 11.49
CA CYS A 6 -6.42 6.47 10.50
C CYS A 6 -4.88 6.66 10.48
N THR A 7 -4.13 5.55 10.47
CA THR A 7 -2.67 5.54 10.30
C THR A 7 -2.36 4.98 8.93
N GLY A 8 -2.29 5.86 7.92
CA GLY A 8 -1.81 5.54 6.58
C GLY A 8 -0.37 4.98 6.52
N LYS A 9 0.32 4.89 7.67
CA LYS A 9 1.59 4.17 7.85
C LYS A 9 1.44 2.68 8.20
N ALA A 10 0.28 2.18 8.63
CA ALA A 10 0.23 0.94 9.40
C ALA A 10 0.51 -0.35 8.58
N ALA A 11 -0.18 -0.63 7.47
CA ALA A 11 -0.03 -1.97 6.86
C ALA A 11 1.21 -2.14 5.96
N LEU A 12 1.64 -1.09 5.24
CA LEU A 12 2.91 -1.14 4.50
C LEU A 12 4.11 -1.30 5.45
N VAL A 13 4.05 -0.71 6.65
CA VAL A 13 5.11 -0.80 7.66
C VAL A 13 4.99 -2.07 8.52
N LEU A 14 3.80 -2.63 8.75
CA LEU A 14 3.65 -3.88 9.51
C LEU A 14 4.22 -5.07 8.74
N ASP A 15 3.64 -5.42 7.58
CA ASP A 15 4.03 -6.63 6.86
C ASP A 15 5.17 -6.40 5.87
N GLY A 16 5.47 -5.14 5.54
CA GLY A 16 6.45 -4.81 4.51
C GLY A 16 5.98 -5.13 3.09
N GLN A 17 4.83 -5.81 2.92
CA GLN A 17 4.26 -6.19 1.64
C GLN A 17 2.89 -5.55 1.45
N ALA A 18 2.59 -5.07 0.25
CA ALA A 18 1.29 -4.51 -0.08
C ALA A 18 0.66 -5.14 -1.32
N THR A 19 -0.58 -5.55 -1.16
CA THR A 19 -1.45 -6.03 -2.25
C THR A 19 -2.58 -5.02 -2.50
N PRO A 20 -3.25 -5.06 -3.67
CA PRO A 20 -4.41 -4.22 -3.92
C PRO A 20 -5.56 -4.44 -2.92
N ALA A 21 -5.67 -5.65 -2.34
CA ALA A 21 -6.67 -5.96 -1.33
C ALA A 21 -6.36 -5.24 -0.01
N THR A 22 -5.11 -5.30 0.45
CA THR A 22 -4.63 -4.57 1.63
C THR A 22 -4.84 -3.06 1.48
N PHE A 23 -4.54 -2.51 0.29
CA PHE A 23 -4.79 -1.09 0.01
C PHE A 23 -6.27 -0.71 0.05
N LYS A 24 -7.17 -1.61 -0.37
CA LYS A 24 -8.62 -1.39 -0.28
C LYS A 24 -9.08 -1.32 1.17
N GLU A 25 -8.57 -2.19 2.04
CA GLU A 25 -8.90 -2.19 3.47
C GLU A 25 -8.40 -0.91 4.17
N LEU A 26 -7.23 -0.42 3.79
CA LEU A 26 -6.64 0.79 4.37
C LEU A 26 -7.32 2.09 3.91
N THR A 27 -7.63 2.18 2.62
CA THR A 27 -8.04 3.45 2.00
C THR A 27 -9.55 3.52 1.76
N GLY A 28 -10.25 2.39 1.77
CA GLY A 28 -11.65 2.28 1.36
C GLY A 28 -11.88 2.58 -0.12
N LEU A 29 -10.83 2.77 -0.91
CA LEU A 29 -10.94 3.15 -2.32
C LEU A 29 -11.32 1.96 -3.21
N SER A 30 -11.94 2.26 -4.35
CA SER A 30 -12.19 1.24 -5.36
C SER A 30 -10.91 0.89 -6.12
N ARG A 31 -10.86 -0.32 -6.73
CA ARG A 31 -9.70 -0.79 -7.52
C ARG A 31 -9.27 0.19 -8.62
N LYS A 32 -10.22 0.95 -9.17
CA LYS A 32 -9.97 1.99 -10.19
C LYS A 32 -8.97 3.04 -9.72
N TYR A 33 -8.96 3.35 -8.42
CA TYR A 33 -8.05 4.35 -7.82
C TYR A 33 -6.83 3.70 -7.16
N ILE A 34 -6.96 2.47 -6.66
CA ILE A 34 -5.85 1.76 -6.00
C ILE A 34 -4.72 1.45 -6.99
N ILE A 35 -5.04 0.95 -8.18
CA ILE A 35 -4.02 0.58 -9.18
C ILE A 35 -3.11 1.76 -9.54
N PRO A 36 -3.63 2.92 -9.98
CA PRO A 36 -2.79 4.07 -10.30
C PRO A 36 -2.04 4.63 -9.07
N LEU A 37 -2.63 4.52 -7.87
CA LEU A 37 -1.94 4.91 -6.64
C LEU A 37 -0.73 4.01 -6.34
N MET A 38 -0.85 2.69 -6.57
CA MET A 38 0.27 1.76 -6.42
C MET A 38 1.36 2.01 -7.47
N GLU A 39 0.98 2.31 -8.72
CA GLU A 39 1.93 2.69 -9.78
C GLU A 39 2.67 4.00 -9.46
N TYR A 40 1.99 4.95 -8.82
CA TYR A 40 2.62 6.16 -8.31
C TYR A 40 3.66 5.86 -7.21
N PHE A 41 3.39 4.92 -6.32
CA PHE A 41 4.37 4.49 -5.31
C PHE A 41 5.57 3.76 -5.92
N ASP A 42 5.37 3.00 -7.00
CA ASP A 42 6.46 2.38 -7.74
C ASP A 42 7.34 3.46 -8.42
N THR A 43 6.70 4.46 -9.07
CA THR A 43 7.39 5.56 -9.76
C THR A 43 8.15 6.48 -8.79
N SER A 44 7.57 6.75 -7.63
CA SER A 44 8.21 7.53 -6.56
C SER A 44 9.27 6.75 -5.77
N LYS A 45 9.56 5.50 -6.17
CA LYS A 45 10.54 4.61 -5.54
C LYS A 45 10.22 4.30 -4.07
N LEU A 46 8.98 4.51 -3.62
CA LEU A 46 8.54 4.15 -2.27
C LEU A 46 8.34 2.63 -2.13
N THR A 47 7.82 2.00 -3.19
CA THR A 47 7.67 0.54 -3.27
C THR A 47 8.54 -0.04 -4.39
N VAL A 48 8.91 -1.31 -4.23
CA VAL A 48 9.54 -2.10 -5.30
C VAL A 48 8.75 -3.39 -5.49
N ARG A 49 8.56 -3.80 -6.73
CA ARG A 49 7.92 -5.08 -7.03
C ARG A 49 8.92 -6.22 -6.83
N VAL A 50 8.60 -7.16 -5.95
CA VAL A 50 9.36 -8.39 -5.71
C VAL A 50 8.43 -9.56 -6.01
N GLY A 51 8.55 -10.14 -7.21
CA GLY A 51 7.64 -11.18 -7.69
C GLY A 51 6.19 -10.68 -7.82
N ASP A 52 5.31 -11.24 -6.99
CA ASP A 52 3.86 -10.97 -7.01
C ASP A 52 3.38 -9.95 -5.99
N HIS A 53 4.26 -9.45 -5.13
CA HIS A 53 3.94 -8.44 -4.13
C HIS A 53 4.85 -7.21 -4.25
N ARG A 54 4.40 -6.09 -3.67
CA ARG A 54 5.17 -4.86 -3.59
C ARG A 54 5.71 -4.68 -2.18
N VAL A 55 6.99 -4.37 -2.05
CA VAL A 55 7.68 -4.21 -0.77
C VAL A 55 8.06 -2.74 -0.58
N LEU A 56 8.00 -2.22 0.64
CA LEU A 56 8.56 -0.89 0.94
C LEU A 56 10.08 -0.88 0.73
N ARG A 57 10.59 0.14 0.02
CA ARG A 57 12.03 0.30 -0.21
C ARG A 57 12.82 0.52 1.07
N GLU A 58 12.27 1.22 2.05
CA GLU A 58 12.94 1.52 3.32
C GLU A 58 13.25 0.27 4.17
N LYS A 59 12.59 -0.86 3.90
CA LYS A 59 12.83 -2.14 4.57
C LYS A 59 13.86 -3.05 3.87
N LEU A 60 14.42 -2.62 2.73
CA LEU A 60 15.54 -3.28 2.05
C LEU A 60 16.86 -2.68 2.53
#